data_AF-A0A6H1UDK9-F1
#
_entry.id   AF-A0A6H1UDK9-F1
#
_cell.length_a   1.000
_cell.length_b   1.000
_cell.length_c   1.000
_cell.angle_alpha   90.00
_cell.angle_beta   90.00
_cell.angle_gamma   90.00
#
_symmetry.space_group_name_H-M   'P 1'
#
loop_
_entity.id
_entity.type
_entity.pdbx_description
1 polymer ?
#
loop_
_entity_poly.entity_id
_entity_poly.type
_entity_poly.pdbx_seq_one_letter_code
_entity_poly.pdbx_strand_id
1 'polypeptide(L)'
;MKTDKTCWELIAPVLLLACVSGCSEQPKADRDQPTITATAQQQLDKVQSVATEVEQAAKTTMKTVEAELANGAAKVDELAQHVEANVTETVARVEDAAASPKLDGKALALSKGCIACHKATSDGLIGPGWGGLAGSERSFVDGTTAIADDAYLRAAITNPNAQIVEGFVPSMPAMPLTDAEVEALVEYINTLK
;
A
#
# COMPACT_ATOMS: atom_id res chain seq x y z
N MET A 1 -0.24 -34.03 20.19
CA MET A 1 -0.28 -35.39 19.63
C MET A 1 1.03 -35.64 18.90
N LYS A 2 1.72 -36.74 19.24
CA LYS A 2 2.87 -37.26 18.50
C LYS A 2 2.33 -37.95 17.24
N THR A 3 2.96 -37.74 16.10
CA THR A 3 2.67 -38.48 14.88
C THR A 3 3.69 -39.58 14.69
N ASP A 4 3.17 -40.74 14.36
CA ASP A 4 3.77 -42.04 14.56
C ASP A 4 4.54 -42.50 13.32
N LYS A 5 5.60 -43.25 13.61
CA LYS A 5 6.49 -43.88 12.64
C LYS A 5 5.77 -45.08 12.01
N THR A 6 5.53 -45.06 10.70
CA THR A 6 5.25 -46.26 9.89
C THR A 6 6.60 -46.85 9.46
N CYS A 7 7.00 -48.06 9.87
CA CYS A 7 6.35 -49.35 9.64
C CYS A 7 6.16 -49.62 8.14
N TRP A 8 7.25 -49.56 7.38
CA TRP A 8 7.34 -50.25 6.10
C TRP A 8 8.78 -50.74 5.87
N GLU A 9 8.90 -52.06 5.83
CA GLU A 9 9.80 -52.84 4.98
C GLU A 9 11.29 -52.96 5.34
N LEU A 10 11.49 -53.79 6.37
CA LEU A 10 12.50 -54.85 6.34
C LEU A 10 12.13 -55.92 5.30
N ILE A 11 12.82 -55.98 4.17
CA ILE A 11 13.05 -57.22 3.39
C ILE A 11 14.49 -57.19 2.84
N ALA A 12 15.43 -57.72 3.62
CA ALA A 12 16.62 -58.39 3.08
C ALA A 12 16.20 -59.86 2.81
N PRO A 13 16.90 -60.69 2.00
CA PRO A 13 18.27 -61.13 2.36
C PRO A 13 19.12 -61.69 1.18
N VAL A 14 20.18 -62.44 1.55
CA VAL A 14 20.99 -63.39 0.76
C VAL A 14 22.38 -62.83 0.37
N LEU A 15 23.38 -63.01 1.23
CA LEU A 15 24.37 -64.11 1.17
C LEU A 15 25.14 -64.19 -0.16
N LEU A 16 26.41 -63.80 -0.15
CA LEU A 16 27.48 -64.78 -0.31
C LEU A 16 28.82 -64.23 0.21
N LEU A 17 29.34 -64.90 1.22
CA LEU A 17 30.67 -64.79 1.79
C LEU A 17 31.41 -66.08 1.38
N ALA A 18 32.51 -66.00 0.63
CA ALA A 18 33.62 -66.96 0.52
C ALA A 18 34.51 -66.53 -0.67
N CYS A 19 35.73 -66.02 -0.47
CA CYS A 19 36.96 -66.79 -0.27
C CYS A 19 37.23 -67.76 -1.44
N VAL A 20 38.29 -67.50 -2.22
CA VAL A 20 39.36 -68.47 -2.52
C VAL A 20 40.45 -67.77 -3.33
N SER A 21 41.63 -67.78 -2.73
CA SER A 21 42.93 -67.57 -3.34
C SER A 21 43.09 -68.37 -4.64
N GLY A 22 43.65 -67.74 -5.67
CA GLY A 22 44.51 -68.41 -6.65
C GLY A 22 43.90 -69.51 -7.52
N CYS A 23 43.52 -69.14 -8.73
CA CYS A 23 43.80 -69.92 -9.95
C CYS A 23 44.24 -68.87 -10.98
N SER A 24 45.52 -68.58 -11.14
CA SER A 24 46.47 -69.33 -12.00
C SER A 24 45.84 -69.80 -13.31
N GLU A 25 46.45 -69.27 -14.37
CA GLU A 25 46.36 -69.66 -15.78
C GLU A 25 44.98 -69.76 -16.42
N GLN A 26 44.68 -68.80 -17.31
CA GLN A 26 44.38 -69.18 -18.69
C GLN A 26 45.05 -68.25 -19.72
N PRO A 27 45.40 -68.81 -20.89
CA PRO A 27 46.51 -68.37 -21.73
C PRO A 27 46.06 -67.42 -22.84
N LYS A 28 47.07 -66.78 -23.42
CA LYS A 28 47.02 -65.85 -24.55
C LYS A 28 46.08 -66.33 -25.66
N ALA A 29 44.92 -65.68 -25.76
CA ALA A 29 44.15 -65.59 -26.99
C ALA A 29 44.17 -64.12 -27.40
N ASP A 30 45.05 -63.87 -28.36
CA ASP A 30 45.00 -62.77 -29.29
C ASP A 30 43.55 -62.46 -29.71
N ARG A 31 43.05 -61.31 -29.24
CA ARG A 31 41.98 -60.56 -29.85
C ARG A 31 42.34 -59.10 -29.72
N ASP A 32 42.92 -58.57 -30.78
CA ASP A 32 42.71 -57.19 -31.20
C ASP A 32 41.21 -56.82 -31.03
N GLN A 33 40.87 -56.18 -29.91
CA GLN A 33 39.64 -55.41 -29.80
C GLN A 33 39.96 -53.98 -30.26
N PRO A 34 39.41 -53.53 -31.41
CA PRO A 34 39.59 -52.16 -31.85
C PRO A 34 39.01 -51.21 -30.81
N THR A 35 39.69 -50.07 -30.64
CA THR A 35 39.43 -48.92 -29.78
C THR A 35 37.97 -48.41 -29.82
N ILE A 36 37.03 -49.15 -29.23
CA ILE A 36 35.63 -48.70 -29.03
C ILE A 36 35.49 -48.03 -27.65
N THR A 37 36.39 -48.35 -26.71
CA THR A 37 36.39 -47.80 -25.34
C THR A 37 36.90 -46.36 -25.28
N ALA A 38 37.90 -45.99 -26.08
CA ALA A 38 38.47 -44.64 -26.04
C ALA A 38 37.48 -43.57 -26.55
N THR A 39 36.75 -43.85 -27.64
CA THR A 39 35.72 -42.93 -28.15
C THR A 39 34.53 -42.85 -27.19
N ALA A 40 34.08 -43.97 -26.61
CA ALA A 40 33.00 -43.97 -25.62
C ALA A 40 33.38 -43.22 -24.33
N GLN A 41 34.62 -43.40 -23.84
CA GLN A 41 35.12 -42.65 -22.68
C GLN A 41 35.26 -41.16 -22.99
N GLN A 42 35.78 -40.80 -24.18
CA GLN A 42 35.85 -39.41 -24.61
C GLN A 42 34.46 -38.76 -24.72
N GLN A 43 33.44 -39.49 -25.19
CA GLN A 43 32.07 -38.98 -25.20
C GLN A 43 31.52 -38.84 -23.77
N LEU A 44 31.83 -39.77 -22.87
CA LEU A 44 31.42 -39.70 -21.46
C LEU A 44 32.06 -38.51 -20.74
N ASP A 45 33.35 -38.28 -20.92
CA ASP A 45 34.08 -37.14 -20.33
C ASP A 45 33.51 -35.81 -20.85
N LYS A 46 33.12 -35.75 -22.13
CA LYS A 46 32.46 -34.58 -22.73
C LYS A 46 31.05 -34.35 -22.15
N VAL A 47 30.30 -35.42 -21.91
CA VAL A 47 28.98 -35.31 -21.24
C VAL A 47 29.14 -34.84 -19.80
N GLN A 48 30.17 -35.32 -19.09
CA GLN A 48 30.48 -34.89 -17.73
C GLN A 48 30.93 -33.41 -17.69
N SER A 49 31.76 -32.96 -18.64
CA SER A 49 32.19 -31.56 -18.69
C SER A 49 31.02 -30.62 -18.96
N VAL A 50 30.13 -30.98 -19.91
CA VAL A 50 28.91 -30.21 -20.18
C VAL A 50 27.97 -30.20 -18.96
N ALA A 51 27.85 -31.31 -18.23
CA ALA A 51 27.06 -31.35 -17.00
C ALA A 51 27.63 -30.39 -15.93
N THR A 52 28.96 -30.31 -15.78
CA THR A 52 29.58 -29.38 -14.84
C THR A 52 29.43 -27.91 -15.27
N GLU A 53 29.49 -27.62 -16.57
CA GLU A 53 29.25 -26.27 -17.10
C GLU A 53 27.80 -25.83 -16.86
N VAL A 54 26.83 -26.73 -17.07
CA VAL A 54 25.41 -26.45 -16.77
C VAL A 54 25.18 -26.23 -15.28
N GLU A 55 25.82 -27.00 -14.41
CA GLU A 55 25.71 -26.82 -12.95
C GLU A 55 26.34 -25.50 -12.49
N GLN A 56 27.50 -25.14 -13.04
CA GLN A 56 28.17 -23.86 -12.76
C GLN A 56 27.37 -22.68 -13.28
N ALA A 57 26.77 -22.78 -14.46
CA ALA A 57 25.86 -21.78 -15.00
C ALA A 57 24.63 -21.62 -14.10
N ALA A 58 24.00 -22.72 -13.68
CA ALA A 58 22.86 -22.68 -12.77
C ALA A 58 23.22 -22.04 -11.41
N LYS A 59 24.37 -22.39 -10.82
CA LYS A 59 24.87 -21.78 -9.58
C LYS A 59 25.13 -20.27 -9.74
N THR A 60 25.66 -19.86 -10.88
CA THR A 60 25.92 -18.46 -11.18
C THR A 60 24.61 -17.69 -11.33
N THR A 61 23.64 -18.24 -12.05
CA THR A 61 22.30 -17.63 -12.20
C THR A 61 21.55 -17.54 -10.87
N MET A 62 21.62 -18.57 -10.02
CA MET A 62 20.98 -18.52 -8.70
C MET A 62 21.63 -17.46 -7.80
N LYS A 63 22.97 -17.36 -7.80
CA LYS A 63 23.69 -16.33 -7.04
C LYS A 63 23.32 -14.90 -7.48
N THR A 64 23.09 -14.67 -8.78
CA THR A 64 22.64 -13.37 -9.27
C THR A 64 21.21 -13.06 -8.85
N VAL A 65 20.30 -14.05 -8.87
CA VAL A 65 18.92 -13.88 -8.40
C VAL A 65 18.86 -13.58 -6.91
N GLU A 66 19.68 -14.25 -6.10
CA GLU A 66 19.79 -13.97 -4.65
C GLU A 66 20.31 -12.56 -4.37
N ALA A 67 21.28 -12.08 -5.15
CA ALA A 67 21.80 -10.72 -5.02
C ALA A 67 20.77 -9.65 -5.42
N GLU A 68 20.01 -9.88 -6.49
CA GLU A 68 18.94 -8.97 -6.92
C GLU A 68 17.78 -8.94 -5.92
N LEU A 69 17.41 -10.08 -5.34
CA LEU A 69 16.38 -10.15 -4.30
C LEU A 69 16.83 -9.43 -3.01
N ALA A 70 18.09 -9.58 -2.61
CA ALA A 70 18.66 -8.85 -1.47
C ALA A 70 18.69 -7.33 -1.70
N ASN A 71 19.05 -6.89 -2.90
CA ASN A 71 19.03 -5.48 -3.28
C ASN A 71 17.59 -4.91 -3.31
N GLY A 72 16.62 -5.70 -3.78
CA GLY A 72 15.21 -5.33 -3.77
C GLY A 72 14.66 -5.17 -2.36
N ALA A 73 14.97 -6.10 -1.45
CA ALA A 73 14.56 -6.04 -0.05
C ALA A 73 15.11 -4.79 0.66
N ALA A 74 16.41 -4.50 0.48
CA ALA A 74 17.04 -3.31 1.05
C ALA A 74 16.38 -1.99 0.57
N LYS A 75 15.96 -1.94 -0.70
CA LYS A 75 15.29 -0.76 -1.27
C LYS A 75 13.85 -0.57 -0.76
N VAL A 76 13.16 -1.67 -0.42
CA VAL A 76 11.83 -1.62 0.22
C VAL A 76 11.96 -1.10 1.66
N ASP A 77 12.98 -1.53 2.40
CA ASP A 77 13.24 -1.05 3.76
C ASP A 77 13.62 0.44 3.77
N GLU A 78 14.45 0.88 2.82
CA GLU A 78 14.78 2.31 2.66
C GLU A 78 13.52 3.14 2.32
N LEU A 79 12.64 2.64 1.45
CA LEU A 79 11.40 3.34 1.12
C LEU A 79 10.43 3.40 2.30
N ALA A 80 10.32 2.32 3.09
CA ALA A 80 9.49 2.27 4.29
C ALA A 80 9.93 3.33 5.32
N GLN A 81 11.25 3.46 5.55
CA GLN A 81 11.80 4.48 6.44
C GLN A 81 11.45 5.91 5.99
N HIS A 82 11.49 6.19 4.68
CA HIS A 82 11.10 7.48 4.14
C HIS A 82 9.59 7.75 4.28
N VAL A 83 8.74 6.74 4.08
CA VAL A 83 7.28 6.87 4.25
C VAL A 83 6.94 7.18 5.70
N GLU A 84 7.53 6.47 6.67
CA GLU A 84 7.28 6.69 8.10
C GLU A 84 7.74 8.09 8.56
N ALA A 85 8.90 8.56 8.08
CA ALA A 85 9.38 9.90 8.35
C ALA A 85 8.43 10.99 7.81
N ASN A 86 7.94 10.82 6.58
CA ASN A 86 7.01 11.76 5.95
C ASN A 86 5.64 11.76 6.62
N VAL A 87 5.15 10.59 7.06
CA VAL A 87 3.89 10.48 7.83
C VAL A 87 4.03 11.23 9.15
N THR A 88 5.14 11.07 9.86
CA THR A 88 5.37 11.75 11.15
C THR A 88 5.42 13.27 11.00
N GLU A 89 6.13 13.79 9.98
CA GLU A 89 6.16 15.22 9.69
C GLU A 89 4.76 15.76 9.30
N THR A 90 4.00 14.99 8.53
CA THR A 90 2.64 15.37 8.12
C THR A 90 1.69 15.38 9.30
N VAL A 91 1.77 14.39 10.20
CA VAL A 91 1.00 14.33 11.45
C VAL A 91 1.31 15.53 12.34
N ALA A 92 2.59 15.85 12.54
CA ALA A 92 2.97 17.05 13.30
C ALA A 92 2.43 18.35 12.69
N ARG A 93 2.39 18.45 11.35
CA ARG A 93 1.81 19.61 10.65
C ARG A 93 0.29 19.71 10.80
N VAL A 94 -0.45 18.61 10.80
CA VAL A 94 -1.90 18.65 11.05
C VAL A 94 -2.23 18.92 12.51
N GLU A 95 -1.40 18.47 13.45
CA GLU A 95 -1.53 18.79 14.88
C GLU A 95 -1.26 20.27 15.16
N ASP A 96 -0.26 20.87 14.52
CA ASP A 96 0.04 22.30 14.62
C ASP A 96 -1.05 23.18 13.95
N ALA A 97 -1.60 22.73 12.82
CA ALA A 97 -2.77 23.35 12.21
C ALA A 97 -4.00 23.30 13.12
N ALA A 98 -4.19 22.20 13.87
CA ALA A 98 -5.24 22.07 14.87
C ALA A 98 -4.96 22.88 16.16
N ALA A 99 -3.69 23.21 16.44
CA ALA A 99 -3.26 23.99 17.60
C ALA A 99 -3.11 25.51 17.34
N SER A 100 -3.32 25.95 16.10
CA SER A 100 -3.34 27.38 15.75
C SER A 100 -4.37 28.14 16.60
N PRO A 101 -4.09 29.40 17.01
CA PRO A 101 -4.99 30.15 17.88
C PRO A 101 -6.38 30.22 17.23
N LYS A 102 -7.37 29.64 17.91
CA LYS A 102 -8.75 29.63 17.42
C LYS A 102 -9.20 31.07 17.14
N LEU A 103 -9.50 31.35 15.87
CA LEU A 103 -10.06 32.63 15.48
C LEU A 103 -11.49 32.72 16.04
N ASP A 104 -11.89 33.91 16.48
CA ASP A 104 -13.27 34.15 16.87
C ASP A 104 -14.15 34.21 15.60
N GLY A 105 -14.83 33.09 15.31
CA GLY A 105 -15.69 32.95 14.14
C GLY A 105 -16.86 33.95 14.10
N LYS A 106 -17.35 34.39 15.26
CA LYS A 106 -18.41 35.41 15.32
C LYS A 106 -17.87 36.78 14.93
N ALA A 107 -16.72 37.17 15.48
CA ALA A 107 -16.05 38.41 15.10
C ALA A 107 -15.62 38.39 13.63
N LEU A 108 -15.23 37.23 13.12
CA LEU A 108 -14.87 37.03 11.72
C LEU A 108 -16.10 37.17 10.80
N ALA A 109 -17.23 36.55 11.14
CA ALA A 109 -18.48 36.68 10.39
C ALA A 109 -18.95 38.14 10.30
N LEU A 110 -18.73 38.93 11.36
CA LEU A 110 -18.99 40.36 11.35
C LEU A 110 -18.01 41.12 10.44
N SER A 111 -16.71 40.89 10.59
CA SER A 111 -15.67 41.64 9.84
C SER A 111 -15.65 41.31 8.34
N LYS A 112 -15.99 40.07 7.96
CA LYS A 112 -16.15 39.64 6.56
C LYS A 112 -17.51 40.01 5.97
N GLY A 113 -18.42 40.61 6.75
CA GLY A 113 -19.72 41.09 6.28
C GLY A 113 -20.78 40.00 6.09
N CYS A 114 -20.55 38.77 6.54
CA CYS A 114 -21.50 37.66 6.42
C CYS A 114 -22.86 38.00 7.05
N ILE A 115 -22.83 38.71 8.18
CA ILE A 115 -24.03 39.10 8.94
C ILE A 115 -24.90 40.14 8.20
N ALA A 116 -24.39 40.77 7.13
CA ALA A 116 -25.20 41.65 6.29
C ALA A 116 -26.25 40.88 5.48
N CYS A 117 -26.05 39.57 5.25
CA CYS A 117 -26.95 38.72 4.47
C CYS A 117 -27.52 37.55 5.28
N HIS A 118 -26.81 37.07 6.30
CA HIS A 118 -27.18 35.93 7.13
C HIS A 118 -27.43 36.34 8.57
N LYS A 119 -28.51 35.86 9.18
CA LYS A 119 -28.76 36.05 10.60
C LYS A 119 -28.22 34.86 11.40
N ALA A 120 -27.83 35.12 12.64
CA ALA A 120 -27.50 34.06 13.60
C ALA A 120 -28.73 33.29 14.09
N THR A 121 -29.94 33.79 13.84
CA THR A 121 -31.21 33.09 14.09
C THR A 121 -31.59 32.24 12.87
N SER A 122 -32.67 31.45 12.96
CA SER A 122 -33.20 30.66 11.84
C SER A 122 -33.85 31.53 10.76
N ASP A 123 -34.22 32.76 11.07
CA ASP A 123 -34.84 33.68 10.12
C ASP A 123 -33.89 34.05 8.99
N GLY A 124 -34.35 33.93 7.75
CA GLY A 124 -33.62 34.43 6.58
C GLY A 124 -33.56 35.96 6.51
N LEU A 125 -32.66 36.48 5.68
CA LEU A 125 -32.64 37.87 5.22
C LEU A 125 -32.46 37.89 3.69
N ILE A 126 -31.21 38.02 3.23
CA ILE A 126 -30.85 37.85 1.81
C ILE A 126 -30.45 36.40 1.58
N GLY A 127 -29.72 35.82 2.53
CA GLY A 127 -29.43 34.39 2.61
C GLY A 127 -30.21 33.72 3.75
N PRO A 128 -30.11 32.38 3.86
CA PRO A 128 -30.73 31.63 4.95
C PRO A 128 -30.14 32.00 6.31
N GLY A 129 -30.94 31.90 7.37
CA GLY A 129 -30.47 32.01 8.75
C GLY A 129 -29.61 30.79 9.16
N TRP A 130 -28.73 30.99 10.13
CA TRP A 130 -27.83 29.94 10.65
C TRP A 130 -28.37 29.23 11.89
N GLY A 131 -29.39 29.78 12.54
CA GLY A 131 -29.97 29.17 13.75
C GLY A 131 -30.56 27.80 13.44
N GLY A 132 -30.07 26.76 14.12
CA GLY A 132 -30.44 25.36 13.90
C GLY A 132 -29.93 24.77 12.58
N LEU A 133 -29.06 25.47 11.84
CA LEU A 133 -28.61 25.02 10.51
C LEU A 133 -27.74 23.76 10.61
N ALA A 134 -26.77 23.74 11.52
CA ALA A 134 -25.81 22.66 11.63
C ALA A 134 -26.48 21.31 11.95
N GLY A 135 -26.29 20.33 11.08
CA GLY A 135 -26.92 19.01 11.16
C GLY A 135 -28.38 18.94 10.71
N SER A 136 -28.96 20.04 10.23
CA SER A 136 -30.30 20.04 9.62
C SER A 136 -30.27 19.55 8.16
N GLU A 137 -31.41 19.08 7.66
CA GLU A 137 -31.57 18.77 6.24
C GLU A 137 -31.78 20.05 5.41
N ARG A 138 -31.11 20.13 4.26
CA ARG A 138 -31.23 21.19 3.26
C ARG A 138 -31.81 20.63 1.98
N SER A 139 -32.70 21.41 1.37
CA SER A 139 -33.25 21.15 0.05
C SER A 139 -32.70 22.18 -0.93
N PHE A 140 -32.39 21.74 -2.15
CA PHE A 140 -31.73 22.55 -3.17
C PHE A 140 -32.63 22.75 -4.39
N VAL A 141 -32.31 23.75 -5.20
CA VAL A 141 -33.07 24.11 -6.41
C VAL A 141 -33.12 23.02 -7.48
N ASP A 142 -32.20 22.06 -7.44
CA ASP A 142 -32.16 20.90 -8.34
C ASP A 142 -33.01 19.71 -7.84
N GLY A 143 -33.68 19.87 -6.70
CA GLY A 143 -34.50 18.84 -6.06
C GLY A 143 -33.72 17.85 -5.20
N THR A 144 -32.41 17.99 -5.07
CA THR A 144 -31.60 17.16 -4.17
C THR A 144 -31.68 17.65 -2.72
N THR A 145 -31.23 16.79 -1.79
CA THR A 145 -31.10 17.14 -0.37
C THR A 145 -29.74 16.74 0.18
N ALA A 146 -29.28 17.44 1.21
CA ALA A 146 -28.08 17.09 1.95
C ALA A 146 -28.20 17.52 3.42
N ILE A 147 -27.42 16.88 4.29
CA ILE A 147 -27.26 17.34 5.67
C ILE A 147 -26.28 18.50 5.70
N ALA A 148 -26.59 19.55 6.45
CA ALA A 148 -25.69 20.67 6.68
C ALA A 148 -24.60 20.28 7.70
N ASP A 149 -23.75 19.34 7.32
CA ASP A 149 -22.55 18.94 8.04
C ASP A 149 -21.36 19.90 7.75
N ASP A 150 -20.22 19.66 8.41
CA ASP A 150 -19.05 20.53 8.28
C ASP A 150 -18.50 20.57 6.84
N ALA A 151 -18.66 19.49 6.07
CA ALA A 151 -18.23 19.43 4.68
C ALA A 151 -19.12 20.30 3.79
N TYR A 152 -20.44 20.22 3.99
CA TYR A 152 -21.41 21.11 3.36
C TYR A 152 -21.14 22.57 3.73
N LEU A 153 -20.96 22.90 5.00
CA LEU A 153 -20.73 24.27 5.45
C LEU A 153 -19.45 24.85 4.84
N ARG A 154 -18.35 24.07 4.80
CA ARG A 154 -17.11 24.47 4.14
C ARG A 154 -17.31 24.72 2.65
N ALA A 155 -18.02 23.83 1.96
CA ALA A 155 -18.32 23.98 0.54
C ALA A 155 -19.21 25.20 0.26
N ALA A 156 -20.23 25.45 1.09
CA ALA A 156 -21.12 26.60 0.97
C ALA A 156 -20.40 27.93 1.23
N ILE A 157 -19.35 27.95 2.06
CA ILE A 157 -18.54 29.16 2.30
C ILE A 157 -17.54 29.40 1.16
N THR A 158 -16.87 28.35 0.70
CA THR A 158 -15.76 28.46 -0.28
C THR A 158 -16.23 28.45 -1.73
N ASN A 159 -17.34 27.78 -2.02
CA ASN A 159 -17.97 27.69 -3.33
C ASN A 159 -19.50 27.91 -3.24
N PRO A 160 -19.92 29.13 -2.85
CA PRO A 160 -21.31 29.41 -2.46
C PRO A 160 -22.35 29.21 -3.56
N ASN A 161 -21.95 29.21 -4.83
CA ASN A 161 -22.86 29.06 -5.96
C ASN A 161 -22.92 27.63 -6.53
N ALA A 162 -22.23 26.66 -5.89
CA ALA A 162 -22.25 25.27 -6.34
C ALA A 162 -23.56 24.53 -6.00
N GLN A 163 -24.17 24.87 -4.87
CA GLN A 163 -25.44 24.27 -4.42
C GLN A 163 -26.32 25.38 -3.86
N ILE A 164 -27.38 25.71 -4.59
CA ILE A 164 -28.29 26.79 -4.22
C ILE A 164 -29.45 26.21 -3.42
N VAL A 165 -29.61 26.72 -2.20
CA VAL A 165 -30.71 26.37 -1.30
C VAL A 165 -32.04 26.81 -1.91
N GLU A 166 -33.04 25.93 -1.84
CA GLU A 166 -34.40 26.24 -2.29
C GLU A 166 -34.94 27.53 -1.62
N GLY A 167 -35.57 28.39 -2.43
CA GLY A 167 -36.11 29.67 -1.97
C GLY A 167 -35.10 30.82 -1.90
N PHE A 168 -33.83 30.59 -2.25
CA PHE A 168 -32.79 31.62 -2.31
C PHE A 168 -32.20 31.75 -3.72
N VAL A 169 -31.61 32.92 -4.00
CA VAL A 169 -30.95 33.22 -5.27
C VAL A 169 -29.42 33.05 -5.15
N PRO A 170 -28.70 32.73 -6.23
CA PRO A 170 -27.22 32.60 -6.24
C PRO A 170 -26.53 33.96 -6.12
N SER A 171 -26.68 34.63 -4.98
CA SER A 171 -26.13 35.97 -4.71
C SER A 171 -25.00 35.97 -3.68
N MET A 172 -24.70 34.84 -3.05
CA MET A 172 -23.66 34.75 -2.04
C MET A 172 -22.26 34.87 -2.71
N PRO A 173 -21.44 35.86 -2.31
CA PRO A 173 -20.17 36.12 -2.96
C PRO A 173 -19.11 35.10 -2.57
N ALA A 174 -18.31 34.65 -3.54
CA ALA A 174 -17.07 33.94 -3.24
C ALA A 174 -16.03 34.94 -2.72
N MET A 175 -15.47 34.68 -1.54
CA MET A 175 -14.47 35.54 -0.91
C MET A 175 -13.18 34.76 -0.66
N PRO A 176 -12.00 35.40 -0.80
CA PRO A 176 -10.75 34.78 -0.41
C PRO A 176 -10.72 34.64 1.12
N LEU A 177 -10.76 33.40 1.59
CA LEU A 177 -10.63 33.04 3.00
C LEU A 177 -9.51 32.02 3.14
N THR A 178 -8.75 32.12 4.23
CA THR A 178 -7.79 31.10 4.63
C THR A 178 -8.51 29.89 5.24
N ASP A 179 -7.88 28.72 5.25
CA ASP A 179 -8.48 27.51 5.83
C ASP A 179 -8.87 27.69 7.31
N ALA A 180 -8.05 28.40 8.07
CA ALA A 180 -8.33 28.72 9.48
C ALA A 180 -9.54 29.65 9.64
N GLU A 181 -9.74 30.62 8.73
CA GLU A 181 -10.91 31.49 8.73
C GLU A 181 -12.19 30.71 8.40
N VAL A 182 -12.12 29.80 7.41
CA VAL A 182 -13.25 28.94 7.07
C VAL A 182 -13.62 28.04 8.25
N GLU A 183 -12.62 27.42 8.89
CA GLU A 183 -12.84 26.59 10.07
C GLU A 183 -13.53 27.35 11.20
N ALA A 184 -13.06 28.56 11.51
CA ALA A 184 -13.66 29.38 12.56
C ALA A 184 -15.11 29.77 12.25
N LEU A 185 -15.43 30.06 10.99
CA LEU A 185 -16.81 30.33 10.57
C LEU A 185 -17.71 29.09 10.71
N VAL A 186 -17.21 27.91 10.33
CA VAL A 186 -17.93 26.64 10.50
C VAL A 186 -18.15 26.35 11.99
N GLU A 187 -17.13 26.50 12.83
CA GLU A 187 -17.24 26.33 14.28
C GLU A 187 -18.29 27.28 14.86
N TYR A 188 -18.31 28.55 14.43
CA TYR A 188 -19.33 29.49 14.87
C TYR A 188 -20.74 29.05 14.47
N ILE A 189 -20.98 28.67 13.22
CA ILE A 189 -22.30 28.18 12.76
C ILE A 189 -22.73 26.94 13.56
N ASN A 190 -21.78 26.05 13.86
CA ASN A 190 -22.03 24.86 14.68
C ASN A 190 -22.47 25.18 16.12
N THR A 191 -22.13 26.36 16.64
CA THR A 191 -22.60 26.82 17.96
C THR A 191 -24.05 27.31 17.97
N LEU A 192 -24.65 27.58 16.81
CA LEU A 192 -25.97 28.20 16.67
C LEU A 192 -27.12 27.17 16.56
N LYS A 193 -26.95 25.97 17.11
CA LYS A 193 -27.95 24.89 17.08
C LYS A 193 -29.22 25.25 17.84
#